data_AF-A0AAU5MG01-F1
#
_entry.id   AF-A0AAU5MG01-F1
#
_cell.length_a   1.000
_cell.length_b   1.000
_cell.length_c   1.000
_cell.angle_alpha   90.00
_cell.angle_beta   90.00
_cell.angle_gamma   90.00
#
_symmetry.space_group_name_H-M   'P 1'
#
loop_
_entity.id
_entity.type
_entity.pdbx_description
1 polymer ?
#
loop_
_entity_poly.entity_id
_entity_poly.type
_entity_poly.pdbx_seq_one_letter_code
_entity_poly.pdbx_strand_id
1 'polypeptide(L)' 'MTVQLRVSGDPDEIEVMVKVLGVVFDLTGSGRLYPNHGSMGVRVYLTARIPWAGEREHPRRGDGHE' A
#
# COMPACT_ATOMS: atom_id res chain seq x y z
N MET A 1 1.82 10.67 -6.05
CA MET A 1 2.94 10.05 -5.32
C MET A 1 2.69 8.56 -5.18
N THR A 2 3.68 7.73 -5.48
CA THR A 2 3.61 6.26 -5.35
C THR A 2 4.63 5.78 -4.31
N VAL A 3 4.33 4.65 -3.66
CA VAL A 3 5.21 3.98 -2.71
C VAL A 3 5.33 2.50 -3.06
N GLN A 4 6.50 1.93 -2.82
CA GLN A 4 6.75 0.50 -2.98
C GLN A 4 6.42 -0.22 -1.67
N LEU A 5 5.62 -1.28 -1.74
CA LEU A 5 5.25 -2.12 -0.61
C LEU A 5 5.81 -3.52 -0.79
N ARG A 6 6.38 -4.07 0.27
CA ARG A 6 6.69 -5.49 0.39
C ARG A 6 5.82 -6.07 1.49
N VAL A 7 4.91 -6.98 1.13
CA VAL A 7 4.07 -7.70 2.09
C VAL A 7 4.59 -9.12 2.21
N SER A 8 4.75 -9.63 3.42
CA SER A 8 5.24 -10.98 3.71
C SER A 8 4.35 -11.62 4.77
N GLY A 9 4.04 -12.89 4.59
CA GLY A 9 3.13 -13.65 5.45
C GLY A 9 2.77 -14.98 4.82
N ASP A 10 1.76 -15.66 5.38
CA ASP A 10 1.24 -16.88 4.79
C ASP A 10 0.43 -16.60 3.52
N PRO A 11 0.35 -17.54 2.55
CA PRO A 11 -0.30 -17.29 1.26
C PRO A 11 -1.74 -16.77 1.39
N ASP A 12 -2.53 -17.39 2.26
CA ASP A 12 -3.95 -17.05 2.47
C ASP A 12 -4.09 -15.68 3.14
N GLU A 13 -3.21 -15.36 4.10
CA GLU A 13 -3.17 -14.06 4.77
C GLU A 13 -2.74 -12.94 3.81
N ILE A 14 -1.78 -13.20 2.91
CA ILE A 14 -1.39 -12.23 1.89
C ILE A 14 -2.57 -11.92 0.97
N GLU A 15 -3.32 -12.92 0.53
CA GLU A 15 -4.47 -12.68 -0.35
C GLU A 15 -5.49 -11.75 0.31
N VAL A 16 -5.80 -11.99 1.59
CA VAL A 16 -6.69 -11.13 2.39
C VAL A 16 -6.09 -9.73 2.54
N MET A 17 -4.81 -9.63 2.90
CA MET A 17 -4.14 -8.35 3.11
C MET A 17 -4.10 -7.50 1.84
N VAL A 18 -3.84 -8.09 0.68
CA VAL A 18 -3.83 -7.38 -0.61
C VAL A 18 -5.22 -6.80 -0.92
N LYS A 19 -6.29 -7.57 -0.67
CA LYS A 19 -7.67 -7.08 -0.83
C LYS A 19 -7.97 -5.90 0.10
N VAL A 20 -7.58 -5.99 1.37
CA VAL A 20 -7.75 -4.89 2.34
C VAL A 20 -6.99 -3.64 1.89
N LEU A 21 -5.74 -3.79 1.46
CA LEU A 21 -4.93 -2.66 0.96
C LEU A 21 -5.55 -2.02 -0.30
N GLY A 22 -6.18 -2.82 -1.17
CA GLY A 22 -6.85 -2.34 -2.38
C GLY A 22 -8.10 -1.50 -2.13
N VAL A 23 -8.67 -1.52 -0.91
CA VAL A 23 -9.75 -0.61 -0.52
C VAL A 23 -9.24 0.83 -0.34
N VAL A 24 -8.00 0.97 0.14
CA VAL A 24 -7.42 2.25 0.55
C VAL A 24 -6.49 2.82 -0.53
N PHE A 25 -5.76 1.96 -1.22
CA PHE A 25 -4.74 2.35 -2.20
C PHE A 25 -5.13 1.91 -3.60
N ASP A 26 -4.79 2.76 -4.57
CA ASP A 26 -4.72 2.33 -5.95
C ASP A 26 -3.44 1.49 -6.13
N LEU A 27 -3.63 0.17 -6.18
CA LEU A 27 -2.55 -0.83 -6.22
C LEU A 27 -2.23 -1.23 -7.66
N THR A 28 -0.94 -1.23 -8.00
CA THR A 28 -0.40 -1.70 -9.27
C THR A 28 0.75 -2.68 -9.03
N GLY A 29 0.92 -3.66 -9.92
CA GLY A 29 1.95 -4.69 -9.81
C GLY A 29 1.45 -6.06 -10.29
N SER A 30 2.35 -7.05 -10.35
CA SER A 30 2.02 -8.39 -10.88
C SER A 30 1.16 -9.23 -9.94
N GLY A 31 1.00 -8.82 -8.67
CA GLY A 31 0.34 -9.63 -7.63
C GLY A 31 1.02 -10.99 -7.38
N ARG A 32 2.20 -11.22 -7.97
CA ARG A 32 2.86 -12.51 -7.96
C ARG A 32 3.42 -12.81 -6.56
N LEU A 33 3.07 -13.97 -6.04
CA LEU A 33 3.63 -14.50 -4.80
C LEU A 33 5.01 -15.10 -5.06
N TYR A 34 5.96 -14.78 -4.18
CA TYR A 34 7.32 -15.31 -4.19
C TYR A 34 7.58 -16.02 -2.87
N PRO A 35 8.02 -17.29 -2.86
CA PRO A 35 8.41 -17.97 -1.63
C PRO A 35 9.55 -17.22 -0.91
N ASN A 36 9.47 -17.13 0.41
CA ASN A 36 10.56 -16.56 1.22
C ASN A 36 11.81 -17.46 1.16
N HIS A 37 12.99 -16.86 1.16
CA HIS A 37 14.24 -17.61 1.17
C HIS A 37 14.69 -17.85 2.61
N GLY A 38 14.75 -19.11 3.04
CA GLY A 38 15.19 -19.49 4.39
C GLY A 38 14.15 -19.29 5.49
N SER A 39 12.91 -18.97 5.15
CA SER A 39 11.78 -18.93 6.10
C SER A 39 10.50 -19.40 5.43
N MET A 40 9.50 -19.79 6.24
CA MET A 40 8.18 -20.12 5.75
C MET A 40 7.45 -18.90 5.17
N GLY A 41 6.42 -19.17 4.38
CA GLY A 41 5.54 -18.16 3.79
C GLY A 41 6.02 -17.56 2.47
N VAL A 42 5.33 -16.52 2.04
CA VAL A 42 5.52 -15.85 0.76
C VAL A 42 5.74 -14.35 0.95
N ARG A 43 6.14 -13.67 -0.12
CA ARG A 43 6.18 -12.22 -0.24
C ARG A 43 5.60 -11.77 -1.57
N VAL A 44 5.00 -10.59 -1.57
CA VAL A 44 4.54 -9.90 -2.78
C VAL A 44 5.09 -8.47 -2.79
N TYR A 45 5.36 -7.97 -3.99
CA TYR A 45 5.81 -6.60 -4.22
C TYR A 45 4.71 -5.85 -4.94
N LEU A 46 4.29 -4.72 -4.37
CA LEU A 46 3.21 -3.88 -4.88
C LEU A 46 3.70 -2.45 -5.02
N THR A 47 3.11 -1.70 -5.93
CA THR A 47 3.21 -0.24 -5.98
C THR A 47 1.85 0.32 -5.58
N ALA A 48 1.83 1.15 -4.55
CA ALA A 48 0.61 1.78 -4.05
C ALA A 48 0.64 3.27 -4.37
N ARG A 49 -0.49 3.80 -4.85
CA ARG A 49 -0.76 5.22 -4.93
C ARG A 49 -1.78 5.60 -3.86
N ILE A 50 -1.49 6.66 -3.11
CA ILE A 50 -2.42 7.22 -2.13
C ILE A 50 -3.26 8.29 -2.84
N PRO A 51 -4.58 8.10 -3.03
CA PRO A 51 -5.39 8.99 -3.87
C PRO A 51 -5.43 10.44 -3.37
N TRP A 52 -5.53 10.63 -2.04
CA TRP A 52 -5.68 11.93 -1.38
C TRP A 52 -4.35 12.55 -0.88
N ALA A 53 -3.20 11.93 -1.15
CA ALA A 53 -1.92 12.46 -0.65
C ALA A 53 -1.55 13.83 -1.24
N GLY A 54 -2.11 14.21 -2.40
CA GLY A 54 -1.93 15.54 -2.98
C GLY A 54 -2.71 16.66 -2.30
N GLU A 55 -3.73 16.34 -1.48
CA GLU A 55 -4.55 17.36 -0.80
C GLU A 55 -3.93 17.81 0.54
N ARG A 56 -2.99 17.02 1.09
CA ARG A 56 -2.37 17.30 2.41
C ARG A 56 -1.29 18.37 2.38
N GLU A 57 -0.81 18.81 1.21
CA GLU A 57 0.24 19.83 1.11
C GLU A 57 -0.24 21.26 1.36
N HIS A 58 -1.55 21.48 1.51
CA HIS A 58 -2.06 22.73 2.09
C HIS A 58 -2.58 22.44 3.50
N PRO A 59 -1.80 22.69 4.58
CA PRO A 59 -2.46 23.21 5.75
C PRO A 59 -3.16 24.47 5.23
N ARG A 60 -4.49 24.48 5.24
CA ARG A 60 -5.20 25.76 5.26
C ARG A 60 -4.57 26.49 6.45
N ARG A 61 -3.61 27.37 6.20
CA ARG A 61 -3.34 28.47 7.11
C ARG A 61 -4.72 29.04 7.31
N GLY A 62 -5.24 28.88 8.52
CA GLY A 62 -6.33 29.73 8.97
C GLY A 62 -5.75 31.14 8.93
N ASP A 63 -5.77 31.73 7.75
CA ASP A 63 -5.71 33.17 7.61
C ASP A 63 -6.96 33.65 8.33
N GLY A 64 -6.71 34.26 9.48
CA GLY A 64 -7.74 34.90 10.26
C GLY A 64 -8.49 35.88 9.38
N HIS A 65 -9.80 35.94 9.60
CA HIS A 65 -10.55 37.13 9.29
C HIS A 65 -11.64 37.30 10.35
N GLU A 66 -11.43 38.39 11.11
CA GLU A 66 -12.36 39.24 11.88
C GLU A 66 -13.12 38.65 13.08
#